data_AF-A0A497J645-F1
#
_entry.id   AF-A0A497J645-F1
#
_cell.length_a   1.000
_cell.length_b   1.000
_cell.length_c   1.000
_cell.angle_alpha   90.00
_cell.angle_beta   90.00
_cell.angle_gamma   90.00
#
_symmetry.space_group_name_H-M   'P 1'
#
loop_
_entity.id
_entity.type
_entity.pdbx_description
1 polymer ?
#
loop_
_entity_poly.entity_id
_entity_poly.type
_entity_poly.pdbx_seq_one_letter_code
_entity_poly.pdbx_strand_id
1 'polypeptide(L)'
;MDNDEREGLRYIEIKNKSEIKNITKFRVEIPYTQEEKKNRELYIMYYNGSEWFKLADYVGRDIPDNKGGLHVYSAGDTGSSVYAEVNHTSIFGLGGSVVTTGTTPTEVLGEYTPEVTILANSIDLNLAQEFVAYLENNGITVYLTDKTNFSDYNNKLYIIILGGQEAPEGVGEIVSEILTEEEKTKVKQAKAWIKKKSIYRAGQVIYILAGKDRGATAEAWKENKGEVMKVIKYNWG
;
A
#
# COMPACT_ATOMS: atom_id res chain seq x y z
N MET A 1 25.12 -17.41 -14.48
CA MET A 1 23.94 -18.22 -14.82
C MET A 1 23.70 -19.13 -13.62
N ASP A 2 22.75 -18.93 -12.72
CA ASP A 2 21.73 -17.90 -12.56
C ASP A 2 21.67 -17.59 -11.06
N ASN A 3 21.60 -16.30 -10.75
CA ASN A 3 21.47 -15.81 -9.39
C ASN A 3 19.96 -15.64 -9.14
N ASP A 4 19.24 -16.77 -9.07
CA ASP A 4 17.80 -16.74 -8.82
C ASP A 4 17.57 -16.28 -7.38
N GLU A 5 17.03 -15.07 -7.29
CA GLU A 5 16.88 -14.29 -6.08
C GLU A 5 15.99 -15.00 -5.07
N ARG A 6 16.48 -15.05 -3.83
CA ARG A 6 15.82 -15.59 -2.65
C ARG A 6 14.48 -14.86 -2.43
N GLU A 7 13.36 -15.50 -2.75
CA GLU A 7 12.03 -14.97 -2.46
C GLU A 7 11.73 -15.05 -0.96
N GLY A 8 11.95 -13.94 -0.24
CA GLY A 8 11.64 -13.83 1.17
C GLY A 8 10.13 -13.68 1.42
N LEU A 9 9.59 -14.47 2.36
CA LEU A 9 8.23 -14.33 2.85
C LEU A 9 8.09 -13.02 3.68
N ARG A 10 7.11 -12.17 3.35
CA ARG A 10 6.76 -11.00 4.16
C ARG A 10 5.67 -11.39 5.18
N TYR A 11 5.82 -11.01 6.44
CA TYR A 11 4.87 -11.37 7.50
C TYR A 11 4.41 -10.21 8.38
N ILE A 12 3.25 -10.39 9.02
CA ILE A 12 2.61 -9.51 9.98
C ILE A 12 2.30 -10.32 11.24
N GLU A 13 2.73 -9.82 12.39
CA GLU A 13 2.37 -10.38 13.69
C GLU A 13 1.20 -9.61 14.30
N ILE A 14 0.10 -10.31 14.57
CA ILE A 14 -1.08 -9.72 15.23
C ILE A 14 -1.11 -10.18 16.68
N LYS A 15 -0.99 -9.24 17.62
CA LYS A 15 -1.11 -9.47 19.07
C LYS A 15 -2.38 -8.83 19.62
N ASN A 16 -3.25 -9.64 20.21
CA ASN A 16 -4.29 -9.12 21.09
C ASN A 16 -3.66 -8.70 22.43
N LYS A 17 -3.47 -7.40 22.65
CA LYS A 17 -2.95 -6.83 23.91
C LYS A 17 -4.05 -6.47 24.93
N SER A 18 -5.30 -6.79 24.62
CA SER A 18 -6.46 -6.50 25.46
C SER A 18 -6.98 -7.74 26.18
N GLU A 19 -7.91 -7.57 27.12
CA GLU A 19 -8.66 -8.68 27.71
C GLU A 19 -9.82 -9.17 26.82
N ILE A 20 -9.85 -8.85 25.51
CA ILE A 20 -10.85 -9.41 24.59
C ILE A 20 -10.70 -10.93 24.59
N LYS A 21 -11.59 -11.57 25.33
CA LYS A 21 -11.79 -13.02 25.38
C LYS A 21 -12.79 -13.37 24.27
N ASN A 22 -12.60 -14.54 23.65
CA ASN A 22 -13.53 -15.12 22.68
C ASN A 22 -13.57 -14.43 21.30
N ILE A 23 -12.42 -14.18 20.68
CA ILE A 23 -12.40 -14.01 19.22
C ILE A 23 -12.85 -15.36 18.64
N THR A 24 -14.05 -15.39 18.05
CA THR A 24 -14.60 -16.62 17.45
C THR A 24 -14.15 -16.79 16.00
N LYS A 25 -14.02 -15.66 15.30
CA LYS A 25 -13.62 -15.58 13.90
C LYS A 25 -13.13 -14.16 13.58
N PHE A 26 -12.00 -14.04 12.89
CA PHE A 26 -11.58 -12.79 12.26
C PHE A 26 -10.97 -13.08 10.89
N ARG A 27 -10.99 -12.07 10.03
CA ARG A 27 -10.49 -12.15 8.66
C ARG A 27 -9.16 -11.41 8.55
N VAL A 28 -8.14 -12.10 8.05
CA VAL A 28 -6.89 -11.49 7.59
C VAL A 28 -6.98 -11.40 6.08
N GLU A 29 -6.78 -10.22 5.54
CA GLU A 29 -6.82 -9.97 4.11
C GLU A 29 -5.66 -9.07 3.72
N ILE A 30 -4.88 -9.53 2.74
CA ILE A 30 -3.69 -8.84 2.24
C ILE A 30 -3.97 -8.52 0.77
N PRO A 31 -4.35 -7.27 0.45
CA PRO A 31 -4.52 -6.85 -0.94
C PRO A 31 -3.17 -6.80 -1.67
N TYR A 32 -3.21 -7.04 -2.97
CA TYR A 32 -2.04 -7.00 -3.84
C TYR A 32 -2.42 -6.48 -5.24
N THR A 33 -1.42 -6.03 -6.00
CA THR A 33 -1.52 -5.67 -7.41
C THR A 33 -1.04 -6.79 -8.32
N GLN A 34 -1.46 -6.77 -9.59
CA GLN A 34 -0.93 -7.72 -10.58
C GLN A 34 0.58 -7.61 -10.76
N GLU A 35 1.13 -6.42 -10.56
CA GLU A 35 2.58 -6.18 -10.56
C GLU A 35 3.26 -6.79 -9.32
N GLU A 36 2.64 -6.74 -8.14
CA GLU A 36 3.15 -7.44 -6.95
C GLU A 36 3.03 -8.97 -7.09
N LYS A 37 2.04 -9.45 -7.84
CA LYS A 37 1.84 -10.87 -8.16
C LYS A 37 2.89 -11.40 -9.15
N LYS A 38 3.37 -10.60 -10.12
CA LYS A 38 4.37 -10.98 -11.16
C LYS A 38 4.17 -12.38 -11.77
N ASN A 39 2.93 -12.76 -12.09
CA ASN A 39 2.55 -14.11 -12.57
C ASN A 39 2.79 -15.27 -11.59
N ARG A 40 3.07 -15.00 -10.32
CA ARG A 40 3.18 -16.00 -9.25
C ARG A 40 1.82 -16.20 -8.62
N GLU A 41 1.58 -17.38 -8.05
CA GLU A 41 0.47 -17.52 -7.12
C GLU A 41 0.86 -16.86 -5.80
N LEU A 42 -0.12 -16.24 -5.13
CA LEU A 42 0.08 -15.67 -3.80
C LEU A 42 -0.86 -16.38 -2.84
N TYR A 43 -0.36 -16.61 -1.64
CA TYR A 43 -1.08 -17.30 -0.58
C TYR A 43 -0.92 -16.55 0.72
N ILE A 44 -1.99 -16.58 1.51
CA ILE A 44 -1.88 -16.26 2.91
C ILE A 44 -1.31 -17.47 3.66
N MET A 45 -0.24 -17.20 4.40
CA MET A 45 0.57 -18.17 5.10
C MET A 45 0.40 -18.00 6.60
N TYR A 46 0.54 -19.09 7.36
CA TYR A 46 0.51 -19.08 8.81
C TYR A 46 1.78 -19.71 9.38
N TYR A 47 2.43 -19.04 10.33
CA TYR A 47 3.57 -19.61 11.05
C TYR A 47 3.15 -20.21 12.39
N ASN A 48 3.30 -21.52 12.54
CA ASN A 48 2.91 -22.22 13.77
C ASN A 48 3.97 -22.17 14.88
N GLY A 49 5.10 -21.49 14.65
CA GLY A 49 6.26 -21.48 15.53
C GLY A 49 7.44 -22.32 15.02
N SER A 50 7.22 -23.19 14.03
CA SER A 50 8.25 -24.04 13.41
C SER A 50 8.29 -23.93 11.88
N GLU A 51 7.13 -23.94 11.24
CA GLU A 51 7.02 -23.93 9.77
C GLU A 51 5.84 -23.09 9.28
N TRP A 52 5.83 -22.81 7.97
CA TRP A 52 4.82 -22.00 7.31
C TRP A 52 3.79 -22.89 6.59
N PHE A 53 2.52 -22.68 6.90
CA PHE A 53 1.39 -23.39 6.31
C PHE A 53 0.62 -22.48 5.36
N LYS A 54 0.35 -22.97 4.15
CA LYS A 54 -0.57 -22.32 3.22
C LYS A 54 -2.00 -22.52 3.71
N LEU A 55 -2.68 -21.46 4.14
CA LEU A 55 -3.99 -21.58 4.78
C LEU A 55 -5.07 -22.14 3.85
N ALA A 56 -4.96 -21.89 2.54
CA ALA A 56 -5.87 -22.44 1.53
C ALA A 56 -5.91 -23.97 1.53
N ASP A 57 -4.82 -24.63 1.95
CA ASP A 57 -4.81 -26.07 2.06
C ASP A 57 -5.62 -26.52 3.29
N TYR A 58 -5.84 -25.67 4.29
CA TYR A 58 -6.45 -26.05 5.57
C TYR A 58 -7.90 -25.60 5.75
N VAL A 59 -8.59 -25.18 4.69
CA VAL A 59 -10.01 -24.79 4.78
C VAL A 59 -10.86 -25.92 5.39
N GLY A 60 -11.60 -25.59 6.45
CA GLY A 60 -12.45 -26.49 7.23
C GLY A 60 -11.71 -27.34 8.27
N ARG A 61 -10.41 -27.13 8.48
CA ARG A 61 -9.58 -27.92 9.41
C ARG A 61 -8.65 -27.06 10.25
N ASP A 62 -8.15 -27.66 11.33
CA ASP A 62 -7.17 -27.06 12.21
C ASP A 62 -5.74 -27.32 11.69
N ILE A 63 -4.90 -26.30 11.78
CA ILE A 63 -3.45 -26.43 11.61
C ILE A 63 -2.84 -26.71 12.99
N PRO A 64 -2.10 -27.81 13.17
CA PRO A 64 -1.45 -28.11 14.45
C PRO A 64 -0.45 -27.02 14.84
N ASP A 65 -0.60 -26.48 16.04
CA ASP A 65 0.35 -25.56 16.65
C ASP A 65 0.47 -25.79 18.17
N ASN A 66 1.39 -25.06 18.81
CA ASN A 66 1.62 -25.13 20.25
C ASN A 66 0.62 -24.32 21.09
N LYS A 67 -0.44 -23.75 20.48
CA LYS A 67 -1.43 -22.86 21.09
C LYS A 67 -2.88 -23.37 20.99
N GLY A 68 -3.09 -24.60 20.55
CA GLY A 68 -4.41 -25.22 20.44
C GLY A 68 -4.97 -25.29 19.01
N GLY A 69 -4.16 -24.95 18.01
CA GLY A 69 -4.45 -25.08 16.60
C GLY A 69 -5.19 -23.89 16.01
N LEU A 70 -4.69 -23.39 14.87
CA LEU A 70 -5.38 -22.38 14.08
C LEU A 70 -6.45 -23.05 13.22
N HIS A 71 -7.73 -22.76 13.48
CA HIS A 71 -8.80 -23.22 12.60
C HIS A 71 -8.93 -22.28 11.40
N VAL A 72 -9.00 -22.85 10.19
CA VAL A 72 -9.23 -22.08 8.97
C VAL A 72 -10.65 -22.30 8.47
N TYR A 73 -11.51 -21.31 8.64
CA TYR A 73 -12.90 -21.38 8.18
C TYR A 73 -12.99 -21.24 6.65
N SER A 74 -12.19 -20.34 6.10
CA SER A 74 -12.08 -20.12 4.66
C SER A 74 -10.74 -19.46 4.35
N ALA A 75 -10.19 -19.70 3.16
CA ALA A 75 -9.00 -19.02 2.66
C ALA A 75 -8.97 -19.09 1.14
N GLY A 76 -8.39 -18.09 0.49
CA GLY A 76 -8.34 -18.05 -0.97
C GLY A 76 -7.73 -16.79 -1.55
N ASP A 77 -7.79 -16.72 -2.87
CA ASP A 77 -7.37 -15.59 -3.69
C ASP A 77 -8.60 -15.01 -4.40
N THR A 78 -8.86 -13.71 -4.21
CA THR A 78 -9.96 -12.99 -4.88
C THR A 78 -9.58 -12.44 -6.26
N GLY A 79 -8.31 -12.56 -6.65
CA GLY A 79 -7.73 -11.90 -7.83
C GLY A 79 -7.14 -10.50 -7.53
N SER A 80 -7.49 -9.92 -6.38
CA SER A 80 -6.97 -8.63 -5.89
C SER A 80 -6.46 -8.66 -4.44
N SER A 81 -6.70 -9.77 -3.74
CA SER A 81 -6.29 -9.98 -2.36
C SER A 81 -6.21 -11.47 -2.06
N VAL A 82 -5.29 -11.86 -1.17
CA VAL A 82 -5.37 -13.16 -0.50
C VAL A 82 -6.01 -12.96 0.86
N TYR A 83 -6.82 -13.93 1.28
CA TYR A 83 -7.52 -13.84 2.55
C TYR A 83 -7.59 -15.18 3.28
N ALA A 84 -7.76 -15.10 4.60
CA ALA A 84 -8.22 -16.21 5.42
C ALA A 84 -9.12 -15.72 6.54
N GLU A 85 -10.11 -16.54 6.89
CA GLU A 85 -10.93 -16.39 8.08
C GLU A 85 -10.52 -17.46 9.09
N VAL A 86 -10.10 -17.03 10.27
CA VAL A 86 -9.47 -17.89 11.28
C VAL A 86 -9.93 -17.56 12.69
N ASN A 87 -9.67 -18.45 13.65
CA ASN A 87 -10.21 -18.37 15.02
C ASN A 87 -9.34 -17.58 16.02
N HIS A 88 -8.06 -17.33 15.78
CA HIS A 88 -7.24 -16.51 16.69
C HIS A 88 -6.10 -15.73 16.02
N THR A 89 -5.70 -14.61 16.64
CA THR A 89 -4.59 -13.78 16.17
C THR A 89 -3.28 -14.55 16.25
N SER A 90 -2.44 -14.44 15.22
CA SER A 90 -1.13 -15.09 15.16
C SER A 90 -0.21 -14.40 14.14
N ILE A 91 0.85 -15.08 13.71
CA ILE A 91 1.78 -14.61 12.69
C ILE A 91 1.30 -15.08 11.31
N PHE A 92 0.99 -14.14 10.43
CA PHE A 92 0.53 -14.40 9.06
C PHE A 92 1.51 -13.84 8.05
N GLY A 93 1.64 -14.49 6.90
CA GLY A 93 2.53 -14.07 5.82
C GLY A 93 1.85 -14.03 4.47
N LEU A 94 2.50 -13.36 3.52
CA LEU A 94 2.19 -13.41 2.10
C LEU A 94 3.34 -14.12 1.39
N GLY A 95 3.06 -15.21 0.68
CA GLY A 95 4.08 -15.99 -0.03
C GLY A 95 3.54 -16.72 -1.24
N GLY A 96 4.40 -17.00 -2.23
CA GLY A 96 4.00 -17.72 -3.45
C GLY A 96 4.42 -19.19 -3.52
N SER A 97 5.58 -19.55 -2.98
CA SER A 97 6.00 -20.94 -2.81
C SER A 97 6.84 -21.07 -1.55
N VAL A 98 6.51 -22.04 -0.70
CA VAL A 98 7.34 -22.36 0.47
C VAL A 98 8.45 -23.30 -0.01
N VAL A 99 9.65 -22.78 -0.17
CA VAL A 99 10.83 -23.64 -0.35
C VAL A 99 11.19 -24.21 1.02
N THR A 100 10.80 -25.47 1.28
CA THR A 100 11.19 -26.20 2.49
C THR A 100 12.65 -26.67 2.39
N THR A 101 13.60 -25.74 2.37
CA THR A 101 14.99 -26.09 2.66
C THR A 101 15.21 -25.89 4.16
N GLY A 102 15.59 -26.97 4.86
CA GLY A 102 15.75 -27.08 6.33
C GLY A 102 16.85 -26.21 6.96
N THR A 103 17.07 -25.02 6.44
CA THR A 103 17.86 -23.95 7.04
C THR A 103 16.92 -22.84 7.42
N THR A 104 16.93 -22.47 8.71
CA THR A 104 16.30 -21.28 9.25
C THR A 104 16.46 -20.14 8.24
N PRO A 105 15.37 -19.50 7.76
CA PRO A 105 15.50 -18.34 6.91
C PRO A 105 16.33 -17.32 7.69
N THR A 106 17.57 -17.07 7.25
CA THR A 106 18.26 -15.85 7.66
C THR A 106 17.34 -14.72 7.23
N GLU A 107 16.84 -13.93 8.17
CA GLU A 107 16.03 -12.75 7.92
C GLU A 107 16.76 -11.84 6.94
N VAL A 108 16.52 -12.03 5.64
CA VAL A 108 16.68 -10.95 4.69
C VAL A 108 15.38 -10.18 4.86
N LEU A 109 15.39 -9.20 5.77
CA LEU A 109 14.38 -8.16 5.77
C LEU A 109 14.28 -7.69 4.33
N GLY A 110 13.15 -7.96 3.67
CA GLY A 110 12.90 -7.38 2.36
C GLY A 110 12.98 -5.88 2.56
N GLU A 111 14.05 -5.25 2.05
CA GLU A 111 14.23 -3.82 2.20
C GLU A 111 13.03 -3.16 1.52
N TYR A 112 12.22 -2.47 2.31
CA TYR A 112 11.17 -1.65 1.76
C TYR A 112 11.85 -0.50 1.03
N THR A 113 11.75 -0.51 -0.30
CA THR A 113 12.18 0.58 -1.17
C THR A 113 10.99 1.52 -1.38
N PRO A 114 10.92 2.67 -0.68
CA PRO A 114 9.78 3.56 -0.80
C PRO A 114 9.73 4.18 -2.20
N GLU A 115 8.56 4.14 -2.81
CA GLU A 115 8.30 4.77 -4.10
C GLU A 115 6.99 5.55 -4.10
N VAL A 116 6.90 6.58 -4.96
CA VAL A 116 5.72 7.42 -5.10
C VAL A 116 5.55 7.89 -6.54
N THR A 117 4.30 7.93 -7.00
CA THR A 117 3.93 8.56 -8.27
C THR A 117 3.45 9.98 -8.03
N ILE A 118 3.93 10.95 -8.80
CA ILE A 118 3.44 12.33 -8.78
C ILE A 118 2.75 12.63 -10.11
N LEU A 119 1.45 12.88 -10.05
CA LEU A 119 0.65 13.42 -11.15
C LEU A 119 0.65 14.94 -11.05
N ALA A 120 1.14 15.61 -12.09
CA ALA A 120 1.14 17.06 -12.16
C ALA A 120 1.08 17.52 -13.62
N ASN A 121 0.56 18.73 -13.86
CA ASN A 121 0.74 19.42 -15.13
C ASN A 121 2.15 20.04 -15.19
N SER A 122 2.56 20.46 -16.38
CA SER A 122 3.90 21.02 -16.62
C SER A 122 4.24 22.24 -15.74
N ILE A 123 3.25 23.05 -15.39
CA ILE A 123 3.41 24.29 -14.61
C ILE A 123 3.62 23.97 -13.14
N ASP A 124 2.75 23.16 -12.54
CA ASP A 124 2.82 22.78 -11.13
C ASP A 124 4.05 21.89 -10.88
N LEU A 125 4.43 21.04 -11.84
CA LEU A 125 5.65 20.24 -11.76
C LEU A 125 6.90 21.11 -11.72
N ASN A 126 6.96 22.17 -12.53
CA ASN A 126 8.08 23.12 -12.52
C ASN A 126 8.24 23.79 -11.14
N LEU A 127 7.13 24.15 -10.50
CA LEU A 127 7.14 24.73 -9.16
C LEU A 127 7.47 23.71 -8.05
N ALA A 128 7.24 22.44 -8.28
CA ALA A 128 7.42 21.37 -7.32
C ALA A 128 8.78 20.66 -7.39
N GLN A 129 9.75 21.16 -8.17
CA GLN A 129 11.09 20.57 -8.27
C GLN A 129 11.78 20.40 -6.90
N GLU A 130 11.62 21.37 -6.00
CA GLU A 130 12.13 21.28 -4.62
C GLU A 130 11.47 20.12 -3.85
N PHE A 131 10.18 19.86 -4.10
CA PHE A 131 9.46 18.77 -3.45
C PHE A 131 9.93 17.40 -3.96
N VAL A 132 10.10 17.26 -5.28
CA VAL A 132 10.65 16.05 -5.91
C VAL A 132 12.04 15.75 -5.32
N ALA A 133 12.94 16.74 -5.36
CA ALA A 133 14.28 16.59 -4.81
C ALA A 133 14.27 16.26 -3.31
N TYR A 134 13.33 16.83 -2.54
CA TYR A 134 13.18 16.50 -1.11
C TYR A 134 12.83 15.02 -0.89
N LEU A 135 11.93 14.44 -1.68
CA LEU A 135 11.55 13.03 -1.57
C LEU A 135 12.72 12.11 -1.98
N GLU A 136 13.37 12.41 -3.11
CA GLU A 136 14.53 11.66 -3.60
C GLU A 136 15.70 11.69 -2.61
N ASN A 137 16.02 12.86 -2.04
CA ASN A 137 17.06 13.01 -1.01
C ASN A 137 16.73 12.22 0.28
N ASN A 138 15.46 11.84 0.49
CA ASN A 138 15.03 10.99 1.59
C ASN A 138 15.01 9.48 1.26
N GLY A 139 15.51 9.10 0.09
CA GLY A 139 15.61 7.72 -0.38
C GLY A 139 14.34 7.19 -1.02
N ILE A 140 13.43 8.07 -1.46
CA ILE A 140 12.17 7.69 -2.12
C ILE A 140 12.34 7.76 -3.63
N THR A 141 12.03 6.69 -4.35
CA THR A 141 11.96 6.69 -5.80
C THR A 141 10.72 7.46 -6.27
N VAL A 142 10.90 8.50 -7.08
CA VAL A 142 9.80 9.34 -7.58
C VAL A 142 9.54 9.05 -9.06
N TYR A 143 8.31 8.69 -9.40
CA TYR A 143 7.84 8.59 -10.78
C TYR A 143 6.98 9.80 -11.11
N LEU A 144 7.38 10.58 -12.10
CA LEU A 144 6.60 11.71 -12.59
C LEU A 144 5.69 11.25 -13.72
N THR A 145 4.42 11.64 -13.68
CA THR A 145 3.45 11.30 -14.72
C THR A 145 2.50 12.47 -14.98
N ASP A 146 1.89 12.44 -16.16
CA ASP A 146 0.87 13.39 -16.61
C ASP A 146 -0.47 12.66 -16.79
N LYS A 147 -1.50 13.37 -17.25
CA LYS A 147 -2.81 12.77 -17.51
C LYS A 147 -2.73 11.60 -18.51
N THR A 148 -1.85 11.68 -19.51
CA THR A 148 -1.77 10.70 -20.60
C THR A 148 -1.34 9.34 -20.09
N ASN A 149 -0.35 9.32 -19.19
CA ASN A 149 0.24 8.08 -18.69
C ASN A 149 -0.30 7.67 -17.32
N PHE A 150 -1.14 8.48 -16.68
CA PHE A 150 -1.59 8.23 -15.30
C PHE A 150 -2.29 6.87 -15.12
N SER A 151 -2.97 6.34 -16.13
CA SER A 151 -3.62 5.02 -16.04
C SER A 151 -2.66 3.89 -15.67
N ASP A 152 -1.40 4.01 -16.08
CA ASP A 152 -0.38 2.98 -15.86
C ASP A 152 0.21 3.05 -14.44
N TYR A 153 0.00 4.18 -13.76
CA TYR A 153 0.52 4.46 -12.42
C TYR A 153 -0.57 4.63 -11.36
N ASN A 154 -1.85 4.71 -11.76
CA ASN A 154 -2.96 4.96 -10.83
C ASN A 154 -3.16 3.83 -9.83
N ASN A 155 -2.56 2.66 -10.06
CA ASN A 155 -2.57 1.52 -9.17
C ASN A 155 -1.37 1.51 -8.20
N LYS A 156 -0.47 2.50 -8.19
CA LYS A 156 0.68 2.53 -7.28
C LYS A 156 0.26 2.81 -5.83
N LEU A 157 1.04 2.33 -4.85
CA LEU A 157 0.66 2.41 -3.43
C LEU A 157 0.53 3.86 -2.93
N TYR A 158 1.44 4.73 -3.38
CA TYR A 158 1.48 6.13 -3.01
C TYR A 158 1.38 7.00 -4.27
N ILE A 159 0.38 7.87 -4.27
CA ILE A 159 0.19 8.86 -5.33
C ILE A 159 0.11 10.25 -4.70
N ILE A 160 0.78 11.21 -5.30
CA ILE A 160 0.64 12.63 -5.01
C ILE A 160 0.06 13.27 -6.27
N ILE A 161 -0.99 14.07 -6.13
CA ILE A 161 -1.55 14.87 -7.20
C ILE A 161 -1.31 16.35 -6.86
N LEU A 162 -0.62 17.05 -7.75
CA LEU A 162 -0.35 18.47 -7.65
C LEU A 162 -1.31 19.23 -8.56
N GLY A 163 -2.12 20.10 -7.96
CA GLY A 163 -3.14 20.88 -8.65
C GLY A 163 -4.56 20.50 -8.25
N GLY A 164 -5.47 21.46 -8.36
CA GLY A 164 -6.88 21.31 -8.00
C GLY A 164 -7.76 20.84 -9.17
N GLN A 165 -9.08 20.82 -8.95
CA GLN A 165 -10.07 20.45 -9.97
C GLN A 165 -10.05 21.33 -11.24
N GLU A 166 -9.46 22.52 -11.16
CA GLU A 166 -9.31 23.45 -12.28
C GLU A 166 -7.90 23.39 -12.90
N ALA A 167 -7.07 22.43 -12.48
CA ALA A 167 -5.72 22.29 -12.98
C ALA A 167 -5.73 21.93 -14.49
N PRO A 168 -4.86 22.57 -15.29
CA PRO A 168 -4.79 22.34 -16.72
C PRO A 168 -4.24 20.95 -17.05
N GLU A 169 -4.17 20.66 -18.36
CA GLU A 169 -3.56 19.43 -18.89
C GLU A 169 -4.27 18.15 -18.40
N GLY A 170 -5.58 18.25 -18.14
CA GLY A 170 -6.43 17.12 -17.75
C GLY A 170 -6.23 16.62 -16.31
N VAL A 171 -5.34 17.23 -15.53
CA VAL A 171 -5.17 16.92 -14.09
C VAL A 171 -6.44 17.26 -13.31
N GLY A 172 -7.08 18.40 -13.63
CA GLY A 172 -8.31 18.83 -12.98
C GLY A 172 -9.47 17.85 -13.13
N GLU A 173 -9.55 17.13 -14.24
CA GLU A 173 -10.57 16.09 -14.48
C GLU A 173 -10.38 14.93 -13.50
N ILE A 174 -9.15 14.41 -13.37
CA ILE A 174 -8.83 13.34 -12.41
C ILE A 174 -9.13 13.78 -10.99
N VAL A 175 -8.71 15.00 -10.61
CA VAL A 175 -8.97 15.53 -9.26
C VAL A 175 -10.48 15.66 -9.01
N SER A 176 -11.25 16.06 -10.02
CA SER A 176 -12.70 16.21 -9.93
C SER A 176 -13.44 14.89 -9.69
N GLU A 177 -12.92 13.78 -10.20
CA GLU A 177 -13.48 12.44 -9.99
C GLU A 177 -13.17 11.91 -8.58
N ILE A 178 -12.02 12.27 -8.02
CA ILE A 178 -11.57 11.80 -6.70
C ILE A 178 -12.22 12.59 -5.56
N LEU A 179 -12.39 13.91 -5.73
CA LEU A 179 -12.87 14.80 -4.67
C LEU A 179 -14.40 14.79 -4.52
N THR A 180 -14.88 14.91 -3.29
CA THR A 180 -16.29 15.22 -3.00
C THR A 180 -16.61 16.68 -3.29
N GLU A 181 -17.88 17.04 -3.41
CA GLU A 181 -18.30 18.44 -3.65
C GLU A 181 -17.85 19.40 -2.53
N GLU A 182 -17.80 18.93 -1.28
CA GLU A 182 -17.28 19.70 -0.15
C GLU A 182 -15.78 19.95 -0.29
N GLU A 183 -15.00 18.92 -0.64
CA GLU A 183 -13.56 19.00 -0.85
C GLU A 183 -13.22 19.91 -2.04
N LYS A 184 -13.97 19.81 -3.13
CA LYS A 184 -13.87 20.71 -4.30
C LYS A 184 -14.05 22.18 -3.89
N THR A 185 -15.01 22.45 -3.03
CA THR A 185 -15.28 23.81 -2.52
C THR A 185 -14.11 24.31 -1.67
N LYS A 186 -13.53 23.46 -0.81
CA LYS A 186 -12.35 23.81 0.00
C LYS A 186 -11.13 24.18 -0.86
N VAL A 187 -10.84 23.37 -1.88
CA VAL A 187 -9.73 23.62 -2.82
C VAL A 187 -9.92 24.93 -3.61
N LYS A 188 -11.17 25.29 -3.94
CA LYS A 188 -11.49 26.56 -4.62
C LYS A 188 -11.26 27.78 -3.75
N GLN A 189 -11.52 27.67 -2.45
CA GLN A 189 -11.48 28.82 -1.54
C GLN A 189 -10.06 29.09 -0.99
N ALA A 190 -9.26 28.05 -0.79
CA ALA A 190 -7.95 28.14 -0.15
C ALA A 190 -7.01 27.02 -0.60
N LYS A 191 -5.79 26.98 -0.04
CA LYS A 191 -4.94 25.79 -0.11
C LYS A 191 -5.55 24.65 0.71
N ALA A 192 -5.39 23.43 0.22
CA ALA A 192 -5.89 22.23 0.85
C ALA A 192 -4.91 21.07 0.64
N TRP A 193 -4.84 20.22 1.66
CA TRP A 193 -4.19 18.92 1.60
C TRP A 193 -5.23 17.86 1.95
N ILE A 194 -5.52 16.97 1.01
CA ILE A 194 -6.57 15.97 1.14
C ILE A 194 -5.94 14.59 1.01
N LYS A 195 -6.18 13.73 2.00
CA LYS A 195 -5.77 12.32 1.99
C LYS A 195 -6.96 11.46 1.58
N LYS A 196 -6.81 10.70 0.51
CA LYS A 196 -7.75 9.65 0.10
C LYS A 196 -7.12 8.27 0.29
N LYS A 197 -7.96 7.29 0.55
CA LYS A 197 -7.56 5.89 0.67
C LYS A 197 -8.33 5.04 -0.33
N SER A 198 -7.64 4.07 -0.89
CA SER A 198 -8.22 2.98 -1.68
C SER A 198 -9.13 3.41 -2.84
N ILE A 199 -8.71 4.42 -3.61
CA ILE A 199 -9.50 4.91 -4.76
C ILE A 199 -9.38 3.94 -5.94
N TYR A 200 -8.16 3.60 -6.34
CA TYR A 200 -7.91 2.71 -7.49
C TYR A 200 -7.49 1.30 -7.08
N ARG A 201 -6.84 1.14 -5.91
CA ARG A 201 -6.54 -0.16 -5.32
C ARG A 201 -6.63 -0.14 -3.80
N ALA A 202 -6.96 -1.26 -3.18
CA ALA A 202 -6.95 -1.37 -1.72
C ALA A 202 -5.56 -1.05 -1.11
N GLY A 203 -5.55 -0.37 0.03
CA GLY A 203 -4.32 0.02 0.74
C GLY A 203 -3.58 1.24 0.16
N GLN A 204 -3.99 1.72 -1.02
CA GLN A 204 -3.43 2.92 -1.62
C GLN A 204 -3.71 4.18 -0.80
N VAL A 205 -2.75 5.10 -0.79
CA VAL A 205 -2.90 6.46 -0.29
C VAL A 205 -2.67 7.45 -1.42
N ILE A 206 -3.63 8.35 -1.62
CA ILE A 206 -3.51 9.47 -2.55
C ILE A 206 -3.53 10.78 -1.76
N TYR A 207 -2.52 11.61 -1.99
CA TYR A 207 -2.46 12.97 -1.47
C TYR A 207 -2.75 13.96 -2.57
N ILE A 208 -3.79 14.77 -2.39
CA ILE A 208 -4.08 15.90 -3.28
C ILE A 208 -3.59 17.16 -2.58
N LEU A 209 -2.57 17.80 -3.17
CA LEU A 209 -1.98 19.05 -2.71
C LEU A 209 -2.37 20.11 -3.73
N ALA A 210 -3.31 20.96 -3.35
CA ALA A 210 -3.94 21.88 -4.28
C ALA A 210 -4.31 23.18 -3.58
N GLY A 211 -4.50 24.24 -4.36
CA GLY A 211 -5.12 25.45 -3.87
C GLY A 211 -5.82 26.23 -4.97
N LYS A 212 -6.43 27.35 -4.57
CA LYS A 212 -7.14 28.29 -5.46
C LYS A 212 -6.31 28.77 -6.66
N ASP A 213 -4.98 28.71 -6.53
CA ASP A 213 -4.03 29.07 -7.57
C ASP A 213 -2.74 28.23 -7.42
N ARG A 214 -1.81 28.40 -8.37
CA ARG A 214 -0.51 27.71 -8.40
C ARG A 214 0.38 28.04 -7.19
N GLY A 215 0.28 29.24 -6.64
CA GLY A 215 1.04 29.66 -5.45
C GLY A 215 0.52 28.95 -4.20
N ALA A 216 -0.80 28.88 -4.05
CA ALA A 216 -1.46 28.14 -2.99
C ALA A 216 -1.18 26.62 -3.07
N THR A 217 -1.11 26.07 -4.28
CA THR A 217 -0.67 24.68 -4.52
C THR A 217 0.78 24.49 -4.08
N ALA A 218 1.65 25.46 -4.37
CA ALA A 218 3.05 25.40 -3.94
C ALA A 218 3.21 25.45 -2.42
N GLU A 219 2.44 26.32 -1.75
CA GLU A 219 2.39 26.36 -0.29
C GLU A 219 1.87 25.05 0.31
N ALA A 220 0.84 24.44 -0.30
CA ALA A 220 0.26 23.20 0.17
C ALA A 220 1.31 22.08 0.26
N TRP A 221 2.14 21.89 -0.78
CA TRP A 221 3.19 20.87 -0.69
C TRP A 221 4.33 21.28 0.23
N LYS A 222 4.70 22.57 0.31
CA LYS A 222 5.77 23.05 1.20
C LYS A 222 5.47 22.77 2.67
N GLU A 223 4.24 23.01 3.09
CA GLU A 223 3.80 22.82 4.48
C GLU A 223 3.63 21.35 4.84
N ASN A 224 3.32 20.49 3.87
CA ASN A 224 2.95 19.09 4.12
C ASN A 224 4.00 18.06 3.69
N LYS A 225 5.10 18.46 3.03
CA LYS A 225 6.13 17.55 2.50
C LYS A 225 6.69 16.57 3.54
N GLY A 226 6.84 17.00 4.79
CA GLY A 226 7.37 16.16 5.88
C GLY A 226 6.42 15.02 6.27
N GLU A 227 5.12 15.29 6.37
CA GLU A 227 4.12 14.27 6.71
C GLU A 227 3.89 13.30 5.54
N VAL A 228 3.84 13.81 4.31
CA VAL A 228 3.76 12.99 3.10
C VAL A 228 4.97 12.05 2.99
N MET A 229 6.18 12.57 3.19
CA MET A 229 7.40 11.78 3.19
C MET A 229 7.38 10.68 4.23
N LYS A 230 6.98 10.96 5.49
CA LYS A 230 6.92 9.94 6.55
C LYS A 230 5.98 8.79 6.18
N VAL A 231 4.81 9.10 5.64
CA VAL A 231 3.82 8.07 5.26
C VAL A 231 4.39 7.16 4.18
N ILE A 232 5.05 7.72 3.17
CA ILE A 232 5.66 6.95 2.09
C ILE A 232 6.87 6.16 2.61
N LYS A 233 7.79 6.81 3.34
CA LYS A 233 9.05 6.21 3.81
C LYS A 233 8.86 5.09 4.82
N TYR A 234 7.87 5.20 5.70
CA TYR A 234 7.64 4.23 6.77
C TYR A 234 6.43 3.32 6.52
N ASN A 235 5.80 3.42 5.35
CA ASN A 235 4.63 2.64 4.99
C ASN A 235 3.45 2.80 5.99
N TRP A 236 3.17 4.03 6.42
CA TRP A 236 2.17 4.36 7.48
C TRP A 236 0.79 4.74 6.90
N GLY A 237 0.38 4.03 5.85
CA GLY A 237 -0.75 4.37 4.94
C GLY A 237 -2.15 4.35 5.54
#